data_AF-A0A7J5DQ41-F1
#
_entry.id   AF-A0A7J5DQ41-F1
#
_cell.length_a   1.000
_cell.length_b   1.000
_cell.length_c   1.000
_cell.angle_alpha   90.00
_cell.angle_beta   90.00
_cell.angle_gamma   90.00
#
_symmetry.space_group_name_H-M   'P 1'
#
loop_
_entity.id
_entity.type
_entity.pdbx_description
1 polymer ?
#
loop_
_entity_poly.entity_id
_entity_poly.type
_entity_poly.pdbx_seq_one_letter_code
_entity_poly.pdbx_strand_id
1 'polypeptide(L)'
;MDAAALRLTARGARVVGRIVQRRGVSDGGARKMALPYSSRTLLSSGKVREVAESCERADADLVVFVASLTERQQHVLTGMLGRPVMGLSEVPAVG
;
A
#
# COMPACT_ATOMS: atom_id res chain seq x y z
N MET A 1 -11.57 -3.51 -0.88
CA MET A 1 -11.09 -2.10 -0.87
C MET A 1 -12.03 -1.20 -0.08
N ASP A 2 -13.35 -1.26 -0.32
CA ASP A 2 -14.29 -0.39 0.42
C ASP A 2 -14.35 -0.66 1.92
N ALA A 3 -14.32 -1.93 2.34
CA ALA A 3 -14.23 -2.29 3.75
C ALA A 3 -12.98 -1.72 4.44
N ALA A 4 -11.84 -1.64 3.75
CA ALA A 4 -10.62 -1.06 4.29
C ALA A 4 -10.75 0.46 4.46
N ALA A 5 -11.32 1.14 3.46
CA ALA A 5 -11.58 2.57 3.56
C ALA A 5 -12.58 2.90 4.69
N LEU A 6 -13.66 2.14 4.81
CA LEU A 6 -14.62 2.27 5.91
C LEU A 6 -13.95 2.07 7.27
N ARG A 7 -13.10 1.05 7.40
CA ARG A 7 -12.36 0.78 8.64
C ARG A 7 -11.39 1.91 8.99
N LEU A 8 -10.76 2.54 8.00
CA LEU A 8 -9.89 3.71 8.21
C LEU A 8 -10.69 4.94 8.62
N THR A 9 -11.81 5.21 7.96
CA THR A 9 -12.69 6.33 8.31
C THR A 9 -13.34 6.17 9.67
N ALA A 10 -13.74 4.95 10.05
CA ALA A 10 -14.23 4.64 11.40
C ALA A 10 -13.18 4.87 12.49
N ARG A 11 -11.89 4.96 12.12
CA ARG A 11 -10.77 5.31 13.02
C ARG A 11 -10.37 6.78 12.93
N GLY A 12 -11.19 7.62 12.29
CA GLY A 12 -10.93 9.06 12.15
C GLY A 12 -10.04 9.43 10.96
N ALA A 13 -9.60 8.47 10.12
CA ALA A 13 -8.77 8.78 8.97
C ALA A 13 -9.59 9.28 7.77
N ARG A 14 -9.08 10.30 7.08
CA ARG A 14 -9.61 10.75 5.78
C ARG A 14 -8.88 10.01 4.66
N VAL A 15 -9.61 9.19 3.89
CA VAL A 15 -9.02 8.46 2.74
C VAL A 15 -8.96 9.39 1.52
N VAL A 16 -7.75 9.90 1.22
CA VAL A 16 -7.53 10.88 0.13
C VAL A 16 -7.19 10.25 -1.23
N GLY A 17 -6.97 8.94 -1.27
CA GLY A 17 -6.67 8.22 -2.51
C GLY A 17 -6.76 6.71 -2.33
N ARG A 18 -6.97 5.98 -3.44
CA ARG A 18 -6.97 4.51 -3.48
C ARG A 18 -6.23 4.04 -4.71
N ILE A 19 -5.29 3.12 -4.51
CA ILE A 19 -4.46 2.57 -5.59
C ILE A 19 -4.58 1.06 -5.57
N VAL A 20 -4.79 0.47 -6.75
CA VAL A 20 -4.88 -0.98 -6.93
C VAL A 20 -3.79 -1.43 -7.90
N GLN A 21 -2.97 -2.38 -7.46
CA GLN A 21 -2.06 -3.08 -8.36
C GLN A 21 -2.75 -4.35 -8.89
N ARG A 22 -3.08 -4.34 -10.19
CA ARG A 22 -3.60 -5.52 -10.89
C ARG A 22 -2.44 -6.30 -11.50
N ARG A 23 -2.56 -7.62 -11.57
CA ARG A 23 -1.60 -8.51 -12.26
C ARG A 23 -2.22 -9.08 -13.52
N GLY A 24 -1.56 -8.83 -14.65
CA GLY A 24 -1.87 -9.48 -15.93
C GLY A 24 -1.26 -10.88 -15.98
N VAL A 25 -1.89 -11.79 -16.74
CA VAL A 25 -1.45 -13.17 -16.90
C VAL A 25 -0.70 -13.30 -18.22
N SER A 26 0.58 -13.63 -18.15
CA SER A 26 1.34 -14.26 -19.24
C SER A 26 1.63 -15.72 -18.85
N ASP A 27 2.09 -16.56 -19.78
CA ASP A 27 2.27 -18.00 -19.52
C ASP A 27 3.24 -18.29 -18.34
N GLY A 28 4.31 -17.52 -18.22
CA GLY A 28 5.19 -17.51 -17.03
C GLY A 28 4.63 -16.71 -15.84
N GLY A 29 3.71 -15.79 -16.09
CA GLY A 29 3.02 -14.97 -15.08
C GLY A 29 1.99 -15.77 -14.27
N ALA A 30 1.37 -16.79 -14.88
CA ALA A 30 0.41 -17.68 -14.22
C ALA A 30 1.03 -18.38 -12.99
N ARG A 31 2.28 -18.87 -13.12
CA ARG A 31 3.02 -19.51 -12.03
C ARG A 31 3.40 -18.56 -10.89
N LYS A 32 3.37 -17.25 -11.14
CA LYS A 32 3.76 -16.19 -10.17
C LYS A 32 2.56 -15.43 -9.61
N MET A 33 1.34 -15.89 -9.86
CA MET A 33 0.11 -15.21 -9.42
C MET A 33 -0.01 -15.10 -7.91
N ALA A 34 0.50 -16.09 -7.16
CA ALA A 34 0.52 -16.09 -5.70
C ALA A 34 1.71 -15.31 -5.11
N LEU A 35 2.68 -14.89 -5.92
CA LEU A 35 3.88 -14.21 -5.45
C LEU A 35 3.72 -12.69 -5.54
N PRO A 36 4.33 -11.93 -4.60
CA PRO A 36 4.40 -10.49 -4.74
C PRO A 36 5.23 -10.10 -5.97
N TYR A 37 5.06 -8.88 -6.48
CA TYR A 37 5.92 -8.37 -7.55
C TYR A 37 7.36 -8.15 -7.08
N SER A 38 7.51 -7.88 -5.79
CA SER A 38 8.77 -7.67 -5.11
C SER A 38 8.60 -8.15 -3.67
N SER A 39 9.52 -8.97 -3.18
CA SER A 39 9.52 -9.37 -1.77
C SER A 39 9.74 -8.18 -0.82
N ARG A 40 10.32 -7.08 -1.31
CA ARG A 40 10.63 -5.87 -0.52
C ARG A 40 9.48 -4.88 -0.42
N THR A 41 8.65 -4.78 -1.45
CA THR A 41 7.66 -3.71 -1.58
C THR A 41 6.25 -4.22 -1.86
N LEU A 42 6.08 -5.51 -2.18
CA LEU A 42 4.88 -6.15 -2.74
C LEU A 42 4.45 -5.61 -4.12
N LEU A 43 4.81 -4.36 -4.41
CA LEU A 43 4.50 -3.60 -5.61
C LEU A 43 5.58 -3.71 -6.69
N SER A 44 5.21 -3.40 -7.92
CA SER A 44 6.19 -3.15 -8.99
C SER A 44 6.84 -1.78 -8.78
N SER A 45 8.03 -1.54 -9.35
CA SER A 45 8.71 -0.23 -9.27
C SER A 45 7.86 0.92 -9.81
N GLY A 46 7.20 0.70 -10.96
CA GLY A 46 6.28 1.68 -11.54
C GLY A 46 5.12 2.01 -10.59
N LYS A 47 4.60 1.02 -9.87
CA LYS A 47 3.52 1.25 -8.91
C LYS A 47 3.99 1.97 -7.64
N VAL A 48 5.21 1.71 -7.17
CA VAL A 48 5.78 2.50 -6.06
C VAL A 48 5.87 3.99 -6.44
N ARG A 49 6.28 4.30 -7.68
CA ARG A 49 6.31 5.67 -8.18
C ARG A 49 4.92 6.30 -8.27
N GLU A 50 3.95 5.58 -8.81
CA GLU A 50 2.54 6.03 -8.89
C GLU A 50 1.98 6.36 -7.50
N VAL A 51 2.31 5.55 -6.48
CA VAL A 51 1.93 5.81 -5.09
C VAL A 51 2.58 7.09 -4.59
N ALA A 52 3.89 7.26 -4.75
CA ALA A 52 4.59 8.48 -4.32
C ALA A 52 3.98 9.73 -4.95
N GLU A 53 3.77 9.74 -6.27
CA GLU A 53 3.17 10.86 -6.99
C GLU A 53 1.72 11.14 -6.53
N SER A 54 0.95 10.10 -6.21
CA SER A 54 -0.39 10.27 -5.66
C SER A 54 -0.38 10.86 -4.26
N CYS A 55 0.59 10.47 -3.43
CA CYS A 55 0.72 11.00 -2.10
C CYS A 55 1.12 12.49 -2.11
N GLU A 56 2.00 12.91 -3.03
CA GLU A 56 2.31 14.35 -3.23
C GLU A 56 1.08 15.14 -3.65
N ARG A 57 0.35 14.66 -4.68
CA ARG A 57 -0.82 15.37 -5.20
C ARG A 57 -1.97 15.49 -4.20
N ALA A 58 -2.12 14.51 -3.33
CA ALA A 58 -3.22 14.44 -2.37
C ALA A 58 -2.85 14.94 -0.96
N ASP A 59 -1.59 15.37 -0.77
CA ASP A 59 -1.03 15.73 0.52
C ASP A 59 -1.30 14.65 1.59
N ALA A 60 -0.93 13.41 1.26
CA ALA A 60 -1.20 12.26 2.11
C ALA A 60 -0.15 12.15 3.23
N ASP A 61 -0.61 12.02 4.48
CA ASP A 61 0.28 11.85 5.65
C ASP A 61 0.79 10.41 5.82
N LEU A 62 0.03 9.42 5.33
CA LEU A 62 0.23 8.00 5.62
C LEU A 62 -0.18 7.14 4.42
N VAL A 63 0.61 6.08 4.15
CA VAL A 63 0.25 5.05 3.18
C VAL A 63 -0.12 3.75 3.90
N VAL A 64 -1.35 3.28 3.67
CA VAL A 64 -1.86 2.04 4.28
C VAL A 64 -1.96 0.93 3.25
N PHE A 65 -1.32 -0.20 3.54
CA PHE A 65 -1.46 -1.44 2.76
C PHE A 65 -2.56 -2.32 3.37
N VAL A 66 -3.44 -2.85 2.50
CA VAL A 66 -4.46 -3.82 2.93
C VAL A 66 -3.81 -5.16 3.31
N ALA A 67 -2.75 -5.55 2.61
CA ALA A 67 -1.94 -6.70 2.98
C ALA A 67 -1.10 -6.39 4.23
N SER A 68 -0.88 -7.40 5.06
CA SER A 68 0.10 -7.32 6.15
C SER A 68 1.49 -7.07 5.57
N LEU A 69 2.24 -6.21 6.23
CA LEU A 69 3.62 -5.92 5.88
C LEU A 69 4.52 -6.46 6.98
N THR A 70 5.67 -7.00 6.60
CA THR A 70 6.75 -7.21 7.58
C THR A 70 7.37 -5.87 7.95
N GLU A 71 7.98 -5.77 9.14
CA GLU A 71 8.72 -4.57 9.56
C GLU A 71 9.75 -4.14 8.51
N ARG A 72 10.44 -5.12 7.90
CA ARG A 72 11.40 -4.86 6.83
C ARG A 72 10.74 -4.20 5.61
N GLN A 73 9.57 -4.66 5.20
CA GLN A 73 8.83 -4.09 4.08
C GLN A 73 8.36 -2.66 4.40
N GLN A 74 7.84 -2.43 5.61
CA GLN A 74 7.42 -1.10 6.06
C GLN A 74 8.59 -0.11 6.02
N HIS A 75 9.74 -0.50 6.57
CA HIS A 75 10.94 0.34 6.58
C HIS A 75 11.40 0.69 5.16
N VAL A 76 11.47 -0.30 4.25
CA VAL A 76 11.87 -0.07 2.86
C VAL A 76 10.86 0.82 2.14
N LEU A 77 9.56 0.55 2.28
CA LEU A 77 8.51 1.36 1.65
C LEU A 77 8.50 2.79 2.19
N THR A 78 8.70 2.97 3.49
CA THR A 78 8.77 4.30 4.14
C THR A 78 9.92 5.11 3.55
N GLY A 79 11.11 4.52 3.42
CA GLY A 79 12.26 5.17 2.79
C GLY A 79 12.03 5.49 1.31
N MET A 80 11.29 4.65 0.58
CA MET A 80 10.99 4.88 -0.84
C MET A 80 9.89 5.92 -1.09
N LEU A 81 8.91 6.01 -0.20
CA LEU A 81 7.73 6.88 -0.36
C LEU A 81 7.87 8.23 0.37
N GLY A 82 8.89 8.38 1.23
CA GLY A 82 9.11 9.58 2.03
C GLY A 82 8.04 9.82 3.10
N ARG A 83 7.21 8.83 3.38
CA ARG A 83 6.04 8.90 4.26
C ARG A 83 5.93 7.61 5.08
N PRO A 84 5.37 7.66 6.30
CA PRO A 84 5.06 6.45 7.05
C PRO A 84 4.23 5.46 6.23
N VAL A 85 4.55 4.17 6.38
CA VAL A 85 3.85 3.07 5.71
C VAL A 85 3.48 2.01 6.73
N MET A 86 2.22 1.58 6.73
CA MET A 86 1.76 0.54 7.66
C MET A 86 0.72 -0.41 7.06
N GLY A 87 0.59 -1.59 7.65
CA GLY A 87 -0.51 -2.50 7.36
C GLY A 87 -1.82 -2.04 8.01
N LEU A 88 -2.96 -2.35 7.39
CA LEU A 88 -4.30 -1.97 7.88
C LEU A 88 -4.60 -2.43 9.32
N SER A 89 -4.03 -3.57 9.72
CA SER A 89 -4.17 -4.12 11.08
C SER A 89 -3.47 -3.27 12.14
N GLU A 90 -2.44 -2.53 11.76
CA GLU A 90 -1.58 -1.78 12.66
C GLU A 90 -2.04 -0.33 12.84
N VAL A 91 -2.98 0.13 12.01
CA VAL A 91 -3.53 1.49 12.10
C VAL A 91 -4.27 1.64 13.42
N PRO A 92 -3.81 2.52 14.34
CA PRO A 92 -4.46 2.71 15.62
C PRO A 92 -5.86 3.30 15.42
N ALA A 93 -6.76 3.03 16.36
CA ALA A 93 -7.98 3.82 16.47
C ALA A 93 -7.60 5.18 17.08
N VAL A 94 -8.07 6.26 16.48
CA VAL A 94 -8.04 7.56 17.15
C VAL A 94 -9.12 7.51 18.22
N GLY A 95 -8.71 7.67 19.49
CA GLY A 95 -9.60 7.75 20.65
C GLY A 95 -10.16 9.15 20.83
#